data_AF-A0AAE1GZ51-F1
#
_entry.id   AF-A0AAE1GZ51-F1
#
_cell.length_a   1.000
_cell.length_b   1.000
_cell.length_c   1.000
_cell.angle_alpha   90.00
_cell.angle_beta   90.00
_cell.angle_gamma   90.00
#
_symmetry.space_group_name_H-M   'P 1'
#
loop_
_entity.id
_entity.type
_entity.pdbx_description
1 polymer ?
#
loop_
_entity_poly.entity_id
_entity_poly.type
_entity_poly.pdbx_seq_one_letter_code
_entity_poly.pdbx_strand_id
1 'polypeptide(L)'
;MSNYVPLRRNRRNEACKYCGRTNAVVCYEECKRMKPSDFKFFTGVTQDQFGIIYELCGGGEVCSVLKYRYSKKTPTRPIVSDFTARDRLFMTLIRLRRGIPMKDLSFVCGVSLGFASECVYTWIRVMSLTAQKLESAMCVSAVDRQENKPKCFKPFPNLRMIIDSTEFKVEQPGNFEQQAHSIPFHGVWYLMVTNIPDRVKIC
;
A
#
# COMPACT_ATOMS: atom_id res chain seq x y z
N MET A 1 20.70 22.75 -28.67
CA MET A 1 21.41 22.32 -27.45
C MET A 1 20.66 22.87 -26.25
N SER A 2 19.84 22.04 -25.62
CA SER A 2 18.97 22.44 -24.49
C SER A 2 19.78 22.36 -23.19
N ASN A 3 20.01 23.52 -22.57
CA ASN A 3 20.70 23.62 -21.30
C ASN A 3 19.78 23.15 -20.17
N TYR A 4 19.84 21.86 -19.86
CA TYR A 4 19.25 21.32 -18.64
C TYR A 4 20.17 21.67 -17.46
N VAL A 5 19.78 22.70 -16.70
CA VAL A 5 20.43 23.07 -15.44
C VAL A 5 19.94 22.10 -14.37
N PRO A 6 20.79 21.24 -13.78
CA PRO A 6 20.35 20.40 -12.67
C PRO A 6 20.04 21.31 -11.48
N LEU A 7 18.80 21.27 -11.00
CA LEU A 7 18.42 21.90 -9.73
C LEU A 7 19.22 21.23 -8.60
N ARG A 8 20.40 21.76 -8.30
CA ARG A 8 21.02 21.68 -6.98
C ARG A 8 20.00 22.28 -6.01
N ARG A 9 19.18 21.43 -5.38
CA ARG A 9 18.41 21.85 -4.20
C ARG A 9 19.39 22.07 -3.05
N ASN A 10 19.87 23.30 -2.98
CA ASN A 10 20.60 23.85 -1.85
C ASN A 10 19.79 23.59 -0.58
N ARG A 11 20.45 22.92 0.38
CA ARG A 11 20.12 23.01 1.80
C ARG A 11 20.02 24.49 2.20
N ARG A 12 18.81 25.03 2.34
CA ARG A 12 18.51 26.21 3.17
C ARG A 12 17.09 26.10 3.75
N ASN A 13 17.01 25.39 4.87
CA ASN A 13 16.54 25.91 6.16
C ASN A 13 15.42 26.99 6.17
N GLU A 14 14.19 26.66 5.78
CA GLU A 14 13.02 27.30 6.41
C GLU A 14 11.96 26.29 6.87
N ALA A 15 11.64 26.35 8.15
CA ALA A 15 10.90 25.36 8.92
C ALA A 15 9.38 25.41 8.69
N CYS A 16 8.74 24.23 8.66
CA CYS A 16 7.31 24.01 8.82
C CYS A 16 6.76 24.84 9.98
N LYS A 17 5.92 25.83 9.71
CA LYS A 17 5.40 26.76 10.74
C LYS A 17 4.46 26.12 11.78
N TYR A 18 4.13 24.83 11.65
CA TYR A 18 3.36 24.06 12.64
C TYR A 18 4.22 23.03 13.43
N CYS A 19 5.43 22.71 12.95
CA CYS A 19 6.26 21.59 13.44
C CYS A 19 7.79 21.82 13.42
N GLY A 20 8.25 22.97 12.93
CA GLY A 20 9.65 23.39 12.97
C GLY A 20 10.60 22.75 11.94
N ARG A 21 10.17 21.94 10.96
CA ARG A 21 11.10 21.20 10.06
C ARG A 21 11.07 21.55 8.58
N THR A 22 12.26 21.40 7.97
CA THR A 22 12.68 21.89 6.65
C THR A 22 12.81 20.81 5.57
N ASN A 23 12.62 19.52 5.87
CA ASN A 23 12.73 18.42 4.91
C ASN A 23 11.70 17.32 5.23
N ALA A 24 10.97 16.82 4.21
CA ALA A 24 10.44 15.46 4.27
C ALA A 24 11.66 14.52 4.34
N VAL A 25 11.72 13.63 5.33
CA VAL A 25 12.89 12.73 5.49
C VAL A 25 12.80 11.54 4.52
N VAL A 26 11.58 11.22 4.06
CA VAL A 26 11.30 10.04 3.25
C VAL A 26 10.30 10.40 2.13
N CYS A 27 10.81 10.47 0.90
CA CYS A 27 10.04 10.61 -0.34
C CYS A 27 10.49 9.57 -1.39
N TYR A 28 9.65 9.28 -2.38
CA TYR A 28 9.94 8.28 -3.42
C TYR A 28 11.19 8.66 -4.24
N GLU A 29 11.32 9.93 -4.61
CA GLU A 29 12.42 10.40 -5.48
C GLU A 29 13.81 10.24 -4.86
N GLU A 30 13.91 10.32 -3.54
CA GLU A 30 15.13 10.03 -2.79
C GLU A 30 15.27 8.51 -2.57
N CYS A 31 14.19 7.85 -2.16
CA CYS A 31 14.18 6.43 -1.80
C CYS A 31 14.39 5.48 -2.99
N LYS A 32 14.05 5.87 -4.22
CA LYS A 32 14.24 5.03 -5.41
C LYS A 32 15.71 4.67 -5.68
N ARG A 33 16.65 5.47 -5.16
CA ARG A 33 18.10 5.26 -5.31
C ARG A 33 18.68 4.28 -4.30
N MET A 34 17.88 3.84 -3.33
CA MET A 34 18.30 2.84 -2.36
C MET A 34 18.55 1.48 -3.03
N LYS A 35 19.27 0.60 -2.34
CA LYS A 35 19.42 -0.79 -2.78
C LYS A 35 18.03 -1.45 -2.89
N PRO A 36 17.81 -2.34 -3.86
CA PRO A 36 16.53 -3.03 -4.03
C PRO A 36 16.07 -3.80 -2.77
N SER A 37 17.01 -4.36 -2.00
CA SER A 37 16.73 -5.02 -0.72
C SER A 37 16.05 -4.08 0.28
N ASP A 38 16.57 -2.86 0.38
CA ASP A 38 16.17 -1.88 1.37
C ASP A 38 14.84 -1.25 0.96
N PHE A 39 14.68 -0.95 -0.33
CA PHE A 39 13.42 -0.48 -0.89
C PHE A 39 12.30 -1.51 -0.68
N LYS A 40 12.58 -2.79 -0.95
CA LYS A 40 11.64 -3.91 -0.70
C LYS A 40 11.35 -4.11 0.78
N PHE A 41 12.32 -3.89 1.67
CA PHE A 41 12.11 -3.97 3.10
C PHE A 41 11.03 -2.98 3.58
N PHE A 42 11.09 -1.73 3.10
CA PHE A 42 10.13 -0.69 3.49
C PHE A 42 8.77 -0.82 2.79
N THR A 43 8.75 -1.06 1.49
CA THR A 43 7.53 -1.00 0.68
C THR A 43 6.88 -2.36 0.44
N GLY A 44 7.62 -3.45 0.61
CA GLY A 44 7.20 -4.81 0.24
C GLY A 44 7.44 -5.17 -1.22
N VAL A 45 7.80 -4.21 -2.07
CA VAL A 45 7.99 -4.38 -3.52
C VAL A 45 9.34 -3.85 -3.97
N THR A 46 9.82 -4.29 -5.12
CA THR A 46 11.01 -3.71 -5.77
C THR A 46 10.66 -2.40 -6.48
N GLN A 47 11.66 -1.62 -6.89
CA GLN A 47 11.47 -0.36 -7.61
C GLN A 47 10.74 -0.57 -8.95
N ASP A 48 11.05 -1.64 -9.67
CA ASP A 48 10.40 -1.96 -10.95
C ASP A 48 8.92 -2.34 -10.73
N GLN A 49 8.66 -3.18 -9.71
CA GLN A 49 7.30 -3.53 -9.31
C GLN A 49 6.50 -2.31 -8.86
N PHE A 50 7.13 -1.35 -8.17
CA PHE A 50 6.49 -0.09 -7.82
C PHE A 50 6.04 0.67 -9.08
N GLY A 51 6.89 0.73 -10.11
CA GLY A 51 6.54 1.33 -11.40
C GLY A 51 5.31 0.66 -12.03
N ILE A 52 5.30 -0.68 -12.06
CA ILE A 52 4.17 -1.46 -12.61
C ILE A 52 2.88 -1.17 -11.84
N ILE A 53 2.93 -1.17 -10.50
CA ILE A 53 1.77 -0.87 -9.65
C ILE A 53 1.25 0.55 -9.90
N TYR A 54 2.16 1.51 -10.05
CA TYR A 54 1.79 2.90 -10.33
C TYR A 54 1.07 3.03 -11.68
N GLU A 55 1.58 2.39 -12.73
CA GLU A 55 0.92 2.37 -14.04
C GLU A 55 -0.42 1.62 -14.00
N LEU A 56 -0.50 0.51 -13.28
CA LEU A 56 -1.75 -0.24 -13.07
C LEU A 56 -2.83 0.61 -12.36
N CYS A 57 -2.43 1.54 -11.49
CA CYS A 57 -3.34 2.49 -10.83
C CYS A 57 -3.79 3.65 -11.74
N GLY A 58 -3.34 3.72 -12.98
CA GLY A 58 -3.67 4.76 -13.95
C GLY A 58 -2.57 5.80 -14.20
N GLY A 59 -1.34 5.54 -13.71
CA GLY A 59 -0.14 6.27 -14.10
C GLY A 59 -0.18 7.78 -13.83
N GLY A 60 0.62 8.54 -14.58
CA GLY A 60 0.71 10.00 -14.44
C GLY A 60 -0.60 10.74 -14.72
N GLU A 61 -1.42 10.24 -15.64
CA GLU A 61 -2.63 10.92 -16.11
C GLU A 61 -3.74 10.90 -15.06
N VAL A 62 -4.00 9.74 -14.45
CA VAL A 62 -5.07 9.58 -13.46
C VAL A 62 -4.57 9.92 -12.06
N CYS A 63 -3.38 9.45 -11.68
CA CYS A 63 -2.92 9.59 -10.28
C CYS A 63 -2.55 11.03 -9.90
N SER A 64 -2.17 11.87 -10.86
CA SER A 64 -1.84 13.28 -10.61
C SER A 64 -3.06 14.16 -10.33
N VAL A 65 -4.23 13.79 -10.87
CA VAL A 65 -5.49 14.56 -10.76
C VAL A 65 -6.42 14.04 -9.67
N LEU A 66 -5.99 13.03 -8.89
CA LEU A 66 -6.78 12.46 -7.81
C LEU A 66 -7.21 13.54 -6.80
N LYS A 67 -8.51 13.54 -6.46
CA LYS A 67 -9.07 14.42 -5.45
C LYS A 67 -9.08 13.71 -4.10
N TYR A 68 -8.32 14.26 -3.15
CA TYR A 68 -8.21 13.74 -1.78
C TYR A 68 -9.26 14.33 -0.85
N ARG A 69 -9.81 15.50 -1.22
CA ARG A 69 -10.87 16.20 -0.51
C ARG A 69 -11.99 16.58 -1.45
N TYR A 70 -13.22 16.21 -1.10
CA TYR A 70 -14.41 16.65 -1.82
C TYR A 70 -14.83 18.03 -1.31
N SER A 71 -14.72 19.06 -2.15
CA SER A 71 -15.24 20.40 -1.88
C SER A 71 -16.30 20.75 -2.91
N LYS A 72 -17.49 21.16 -2.45
CA LYS A 72 -18.54 21.73 -3.31
C LYS A 72 -18.18 23.14 -3.80
N LYS A 73 -17.22 23.81 -3.14
CA LYS A 73 -16.76 25.14 -3.52
C LYS A 73 -15.66 25.03 -4.58
N THR A 74 -15.76 25.84 -5.62
CA THR A 74 -14.71 26.00 -6.64
C THR A 74 -13.42 26.43 -5.95
N PRO A 75 -12.32 25.65 -6.05
CA PRO A 75 -11.06 26.05 -5.45
C PRO A 75 -10.59 27.36 -6.11
N THR A 76 -10.45 28.41 -5.30
CA THR A 76 -10.06 29.75 -5.78
C THR A 76 -8.59 29.80 -6.23
N ARG A 77 -7.80 28.79 -5.86
CA ARG A 77 -6.40 28.61 -6.26
C ARG A 77 -6.11 27.12 -6.48
N PRO A 78 -5.27 26.76 -7.47
CA PRO A 78 -4.78 25.38 -7.60
C PRO A 78 -3.97 25.02 -6.35
N ILE A 79 -4.33 23.92 -5.70
CA ILE A 79 -3.54 23.39 -4.57
C ILE A 79 -2.31 22.73 -5.19
N VAL A 80 -1.20 23.46 -5.22
CA VAL A 80 0.11 22.91 -5.58
C VAL A 80 0.65 22.23 -4.33
N SER A 81 0.78 20.90 -4.39
CA SER A 81 1.41 20.12 -3.33
C SER A 81 2.74 19.60 -3.86
N ASP A 82 3.81 19.88 -3.13
CA ASP A 82 5.15 19.35 -3.44
C ASP A 82 5.23 17.82 -3.31
N PHE A 83 4.20 17.19 -2.75
CA PHE A 83 4.10 15.76 -2.53
C PHE A 83 3.41 15.09 -3.73
N THR A 84 4.22 14.43 -4.56
CA THR A 84 3.80 13.88 -5.86
C THR A 84 2.88 12.67 -5.70
N ALA A 85 2.20 12.26 -6.77
CA ALA A 85 1.39 11.05 -6.76
C ALA A 85 2.22 9.80 -6.40
N ARG A 86 3.48 9.71 -6.87
CA ARG A 86 4.39 8.62 -6.51
C ARG A 86 4.75 8.63 -5.03
N ASP A 87 4.98 9.81 -4.44
CA ASP A 87 5.23 9.91 -2.99
C ASP A 87 4.04 9.44 -2.16
N ARG A 88 2.81 9.71 -2.61
CA ARG A 88 1.58 9.27 -1.93
C ARG A 88 1.38 7.76 -2.01
N LEU A 89 1.61 7.17 -3.18
CA LEU A 89 1.61 5.71 -3.32
C LEU A 89 2.69 5.08 -2.44
N PHE A 90 3.90 5.63 -2.46
CA PHE A 90 5.04 5.14 -1.68
C PHE A 90 4.76 5.17 -0.17
N MET A 91 4.24 6.28 0.34
CA MET A 91 3.81 6.41 1.74
C MET A 91 2.74 5.37 2.11
N THR A 92 1.80 5.11 1.19
CA THR A 92 0.74 4.11 1.39
C THR A 92 1.30 2.69 1.45
N LEU A 93 2.24 2.34 0.57
CA LEU A 93 2.89 1.03 0.59
C LEU A 93 3.72 0.80 1.85
N ILE A 94 4.45 1.81 2.33
CA ILE A 94 5.14 1.75 3.63
C ILE A 94 4.15 1.43 4.75
N ARG A 95 2.99 2.12 4.76
CA ARG A 95 1.96 1.91 5.78
C ARG A 95 1.35 0.51 5.75
N LEU A 96 1.10 -0.01 4.55
CA LEU A 96 0.55 -1.36 4.37
C LEU A 96 1.57 -2.44 4.75
N ARG A 97 2.85 -2.25 4.39
CA ARG A 97 3.89 -3.23 4.68
C ARG A 97 4.31 -3.26 6.15
N ARG A 98 4.49 -2.09 6.75
CA ARG A 98 5.12 -1.95 8.08
C ARG A 98 4.12 -1.74 9.22
N GLY A 99 2.86 -1.41 8.91
CA GLY A 99 1.85 -1.17 9.95
C GLY A 99 2.08 0.10 10.77
N ILE A 100 2.94 1.02 10.32
CA ILE A 100 3.40 2.19 11.10
C ILE A 100 2.21 3.09 11.51
N PRO A 101 2.15 3.57 12.76
CA PRO A 101 1.11 4.53 13.18
C PRO A 101 1.07 5.78 12.28
N MET A 102 -0.13 6.32 12.04
CA MET A 102 -0.29 7.47 11.12
C MET A 102 0.49 8.70 11.59
N LYS A 103 0.63 8.89 12.90
CA LYS A 103 1.41 9.97 13.51
C LYS A 103 2.89 9.88 13.11
N ASP A 104 3.47 8.70 13.24
CA ASP A 104 4.89 8.47 12.90
C ASP A 104 5.11 8.57 11.39
N LEU A 105 4.19 8.03 10.60
CA LEU A 105 4.22 8.15 9.15
C LEU A 105 4.21 9.64 8.71
N SER A 106 3.32 10.44 9.30
CA SER A 106 3.23 11.87 9.00
C SER A 106 4.51 12.63 9.36
N PHE A 107 5.13 12.26 10.48
CA PHE A 107 6.38 12.85 10.95
C PHE A 107 7.57 12.49 10.05
N VAL A 108 7.67 11.23 9.63
CA VAL A 108 8.75 10.73 8.75
C VAL A 108 8.64 11.32 7.35
N CYS A 109 7.42 11.41 6.80
CA CYS A 109 7.18 12.03 5.50
C CYS A 109 7.12 13.56 5.54
N GLY A 110 7.20 14.19 6.73
CA GLY A 110 7.16 15.64 6.87
C GLY A 110 5.83 16.28 6.44
N VAL A 111 4.72 15.56 6.57
CA VAL A 111 3.37 16.00 6.18
C VAL A 111 2.45 16.13 7.40
N SER A 112 1.32 16.81 7.26
CA SER A 112 0.32 16.87 8.33
C SER A 112 -0.36 15.51 8.52
N LEU A 113 -0.79 15.21 9.74
CA LEU A 113 -1.51 13.97 10.06
C LEU A 113 -2.76 13.78 9.19
N GLY A 114 -3.54 14.85 9.01
CA GLY A 114 -4.74 14.84 8.17
C GLY A 114 -4.41 14.52 6.72
N PHE A 115 -3.36 15.14 6.17
CA PHE A 115 -2.93 14.86 4.80
C PHE A 115 -2.44 13.43 4.61
N ALA A 116 -1.65 12.89 5.55
CA ALA A 116 -1.21 11.51 5.52
C ALA A 116 -2.40 10.54 5.51
N SER A 117 -3.38 10.78 6.38
CA SER A 117 -4.60 9.97 6.46
C SER A 117 -5.41 10.01 5.17
N GLU A 118 -5.64 11.20 4.60
CA GLU A 118 -6.35 11.36 3.33
C GLU A 118 -5.62 10.64 2.21
N CYS A 119 -4.29 10.76 2.13
CA CYS A 119 -3.49 10.07 1.12
C CYS A 119 -3.62 8.56 1.23
N VAL A 120 -3.36 7.97 2.41
CA VAL A 120 -3.44 6.52 2.62
C VAL A 120 -4.83 6.00 2.27
N TYR A 121 -5.88 6.68 2.72
CA TYR A 121 -7.25 6.29 2.44
C TYR A 121 -7.59 6.32 0.95
N THR A 122 -7.27 7.41 0.25
CA THR A 122 -7.52 7.54 -1.18
C THR A 122 -6.76 6.48 -1.98
N TRP A 123 -5.49 6.21 -1.65
CA TRP A 123 -4.70 5.22 -2.38
C TRP A 123 -5.15 3.78 -2.13
N ILE A 124 -5.59 3.45 -0.91
CA ILE A 124 -6.23 2.15 -0.64
C ILE A 124 -7.47 1.96 -1.51
N ARG A 125 -8.30 3.01 -1.65
CA ARG A 125 -9.48 2.97 -2.53
C ARG A 125 -9.12 2.81 -3.99
N VAL A 126 -8.12 3.55 -4.48
CA VAL A 126 -7.64 3.42 -5.87
C VAL A 126 -7.15 2.00 -6.13
N MET A 127 -6.31 1.45 -5.25
CA MET A 127 -5.83 0.07 -5.39
C MET A 127 -6.96 -0.95 -5.32
N SER A 128 -7.95 -0.75 -4.46
CA SER A 128 -9.15 -1.62 -4.37
C SER A 128 -9.95 -1.60 -5.67
N LEU A 129 -10.22 -0.41 -6.24
CA LEU A 129 -10.94 -0.28 -7.50
C LEU A 129 -10.16 -0.88 -8.67
N THR A 130 -8.83 -0.71 -8.68
CA THR A 130 -7.96 -1.34 -9.66
C THR A 130 -7.98 -2.87 -9.54
N ALA A 131 -7.95 -3.42 -8.32
CA ALA A 131 -8.06 -4.85 -8.09
C ALA A 131 -9.43 -5.42 -8.51
N GLN A 132 -10.51 -4.66 -8.31
CA GLN A 132 -11.86 -5.04 -8.78
C GLN A 132 -11.91 -5.18 -10.31
N LYS A 133 -11.21 -4.31 -11.07
CA LYS A 133 -11.12 -4.45 -12.53
C LYS A 133 -10.40 -5.73 -12.97
N LEU A 134 -9.54 -6.27 -12.11
CA LEU A 134 -8.82 -7.51 -12.34
C LEU A 134 -9.59 -8.74 -11.84
N GLU A 135 -10.76 -8.58 -11.21
CA GLU A 135 -11.50 -9.70 -10.62
C GLU A 135 -11.80 -10.79 -11.65
N SER A 136 -12.21 -10.42 -12.87
CA SER A 136 -12.51 -11.38 -13.93
C SER A 136 -11.29 -12.17 -14.40
N ALA A 137 -10.08 -11.63 -14.26
CA ALA A 137 -8.83 -12.29 -14.61
C ALA A 137 -8.27 -13.12 -13.44
N MET A 138 -8.50 -12.70 -12.20
CA MET A 138 -7.98 -13.36 -10.99
C MET A 138 -8.90 -14.43 -10.43
N CYS A 139 -10.22 -14.30 -10.62
CA CYS A 139 -11.23 -15.16 -10.04
C CYS A 139 -11.99 -15.91 -11.12
N VAL A 140 -12.13 -17.23 -10.91
CA VAL A 140 -12.98 -18.08 -11.73
C VAL A 140 -14.45 -17.71 -11.55
N SER A 141 -15.23 -17.79 -12.63
CA SER A 141 -16.67 -17.54 -12.62
C SER A 141 -17.39 -18.41 -11.57
N ALA A 142 -18.54 -17.95 -11.07
CA ALA A 142 -19.28 -18.72 -10.06
C ALA A 142 -19.74 -20.09 -10.57
N VAL A 143 -20.07 -20.18 -11.86
CA VAL A 143 -20.55 -21.40 -12.53
C VAL A 143 -19.43 -22.43 -12.62
N ASP A 144 -18.32 -22.05 -13.29
CA ASP A 144 -17.16 -22.95 -13.47
C ASP A 144 -16.59 -23.42 -12.13
N ARG A 145 -16.69 -22.58 -11.10
CA ARG A 145 -16.21 -22.92 -9.76
C ARG A 145 -17.07 -23.96 -9.07
N GLN A 146 -18.40 -23.90 -9.19
CA GLN A 146 -19.27 -24.90 -8.57
C GLN A 146 -19.12 -26.26 -9.24
N GLU A 147 -18.93 -26.28 -10.56
CA GLU A 147 -18.72 -27.50 -11.34
C GLU A 147 -17.37 -28.15 -11.02
N ASN A 148 -16.29 -27.37 -10.95
CA ASN A 148 -14.93 -27.88 -10.79
C ASN A 148 -14.43 -27.91 -9.33
N LYS A 149 -15.33 -27.87 -8.36
CA LYS A 149 -14.97 -27.79 -6.95
C LYS A 149 -14.43 -29.12 -6.39
N PRO A 150 -13.24 -29.15 -5.77
CA PRO A 150 -12.74 -30.36 -5.12
C PRO A 150 -13.67 -30.86 -4.00
N LYS A 151 -13.75 -32.19 -3.83
CA LYS A 151 -14.66 -32.83 -2.86
C LYS A 151 -14.47 -32.30 -1.43
N CYS A 152 -13.24 -32.03 -1.00
CA CYS A 152 -12.92 -31.49 0.33
C CYS A 152 -13.50 -30.09 0.58
N PHE A 153 -13.79 -29.32 -0.48
CA PHE A 153 -14.35 -27.97 -0.35
C PHE A 153 -15.87 -27.92 -0.51
N LYS A 154 -16.55 -29.04 -0.81
CA LYS A 154 -18.02 -29.09 -0.95
C LYS A 154 -18.79 -28.45 0.21
N PRO A 155 -18.39 -28.61 1.49
CA PRO A 155 -19.10 -27.98 2.62
C PRO A 155 -19.11 -26.44 2.62
N PHE A 156 -18.29 -25.78 1.79
CA PHE A 156 -18.15 -24.33 1.77
C PHE A 156 -18.83 -23.69 0.55
N PRO A 157 -20.17 -23.62 0.44
CA PRO A 157 -20.89 -23.27 -0.80
C PRO A 157 -20.45 -21.95 -1.43
N ASN A 158 -20.03 -20.99 -0.61
CA ASN A 158 -19.62 -19.64 -1.02
C ASN A 158 -18.08 -19.46 -1.12
N LEU A 159 -17.32 -20.55 -1.24
CA LEU A 159 -15.89 -20.46 -1.49
C LEU A 159 -15.63 -19.71 -2.80
N ARG A 160 -14.97 -18.55 -2.75
CA ARG A 160 -14.61 -17.74 -3.93
C ARG A 160 -13.18 -18.01 -4.38
N MET A 161 -12.24 -17.88 -3.46
CA MET A 161 -10.83 -18.14 -3.70
C MET A 161 -10.19 -18.70 -2.44
N ILE A 162 -9.09 -19.41 -2.63
CA ILE A 162 -8.19 -19.85 -1.57
C ILE A 162 -6.98 -18.92 -1.61
N ILE A 163 -6.73 -18.23 -0.51
CA ILE A 163 -5.52 -17.42 -0.36
C ILE A 163 -4.56 -18.21 0.52
N ASP A 164 -3.60 -18.88 -0.12
CA ASP A 164 -2.57 -19.67 0.56
C ASP A 164 -1.25 -18.88 0.55
N SER A 165 -1.12 -17.88 1.44
CA SER A 165 0.09 -17.04 1.49
C SER A 165 0.33 -16.31 2.82
N THR A 166 -0.43 -16.61 3.88
CA THR A 166 -0.24 -15.91 5.17
C THR A 166 0.74 -16.66 6.06
N GLU A 167 2.02 -16.43 5.84
CA GLU A 167 3.08 -16.84 6.77
C GLU A 167 3.34 -15.73 7.80
N PHE A 168 3.00 -15.98 9.06
CA PHE A 168 3.38 -15.09 10.15
C PHE A 168 4.77 -15.50 10.64
N LYS A 169 5.74 -14.60 10.52
CA LYS A 169 7.04 -14.78 11.16
C LYS A 169 6.84 -14.59 12.67
N VAL A 170 6.72 -15.71 13.38
CA VAL A 170 6.72 -15.72 14.85
C VAL A 170 8.15 -15.91 15.32
N GLU A 171 8.57 -15.16 16.33
CA GLU A 171 9.89 -15.35 16.94
C GLU A 171 9.94 -16.73 17.61
N GLN A 172 10.94 -17.53 17.25
CA GLN A 172 11.17 -18.81 17.89
C GLN A 172 11.94 -18.57 19.20
N PRO A 173 11.39 -18.95 20.37
CA PRO A 173 12.12 -18.80 21.62
C PRO A 173 13.37 -19.68 21.61
N GLY A 174 14.51 -19.09 22.00
CA GLY A 174 15.80 -19.78 22.07
C GLY A 174 15.94 -20.73 23.26
N ASN A 175 14.97 -20.73 24.19
CA ASN A 175 14.93 -21.61 25.36
C ASN A 175 13.84 -22.68 25.18
N PHE A 176 14.20 -23.95 25.38
CA PHE A 176 13.31 -25.11 25.31
C PHE A 176 12.09 -25.01 26.24
N GLU A 177 12.23 -24.44 27.44
CA GLU A 177 11.11 -24.29 28.38
C GLU A 177 10.05 -23.29 27.89
N GLN A 178 10.49 -22.23 27.20
CA GLN A 178 9.61 -21.25 26.57
C GLN A 178 9.00 -21.81 25.28
N GLN A 179 9.71 -22.72 24.62
CA GLN A 179 9.26 -23.39 23.40
C GLN A 179 8.04 -24.30 23.65
N ALA A 180 7.93 -24.89 24.84
CA ALA A 180 6.76 -25.67 25.27
C ALA A 180 5.49 -24.80 25.49
N HIS A 181 5.65 -23.51 25.76
CA HIS A 181 4.55 -22.55 25.93
C HIS A 181 4.16 -21.85 24.62
N SER A 182 5.04 -21.87 23.62
CA SER A 182 4.73 -21.46 22.25
C SER A 182 4.13 -22.64 21.48
N ILE A 183 3.08 -22.39 20.69
CA ILE A 183 2.39 -23.42 19.91
C ILE A 183 3.42 -24.19 19.05
N PRO A 184 3.58 -25.51 19.21
CA PRO A 184 4.60 -26.26 18.47
C PRO A 184 4.28 -26.26 16.97
N PHE A 185 5.23 -25.80 16.17
CA PHE A 185 5.17 -25.79 14.71
C PHE A 185 5.20 -27.22 14.17
N HIS A 186 4.04 -27.85 14.06
CA HIS A 186 3.79 -28.87 13.06
C HIS A 186 2.83 -28.29 12.02
N GLY A 187 3.39 -27.58 11.03
CA GLY A 187 2.75 -27.26 9.75
C GLY A 187 1.25 -26.92 9.79
N VAL A 188 0.84 -25.95 10.61
CA VAL A 188 -0.55 -25.47 10.59
C VAL A 188 -0.68 -24.50 9.42
N TRP A 189 -1.11 -25.02 8.28
CA TRP A 189 -1.56 -24.24 7.13
C TRP A 189 -2.88 -23.58 7.50
N TYR A 190 -2.85 -22.28 7.84
CA TYR A 190 -4.07 -21.52 7.98
C TYR A 190 -4.61 -21.18 6.59
N LEU A 191 -5.48 -22.06 6.08
CA LEU A 191 -6.29 -21.78 4.91
C LEU A 191 -7.31 -20.69 5.26
N MET A 192 -7.04 -19.44 4.88
CA MET A 192 -8.03 -18.39 5.05
C MET A 192 -9.10 -18.52 3.96
N VAL A 193 -10.17 -19.24 4.27
CA VAL A 193 -11.36 -19.32 3.43
C VAL A 193 -12.19 -18.05 3.67
N THR A 194 -12.03 -17.05 2.82
CA THR A 194 -12.87 -15.85 2.89
C THR A 194 -14.22 -16.15 2.25
N ASN A 195 -15.28 -16.14 3.05
CA ASN A 195 -16.66 -16.14 2.60
C ASN A 195 -17.04 -14.68 2.26
N ILE A 196 -16.74 -14.24 1.03
CA ILE A 196 -17.12 -12.90 0.57
C ILE A 196 -18.53 -13.02 -0.01
N PRO A 197 -19.57 -12.49 0.67
CA PRO A 197 -20.91 -12.52 0.10
C PRO A 197 -20.95 -11.72 -1.19
N ASP A 198 -21.78 -12.14 -2.15
CA ASP A 198 -21.91 -11.56 -3.50
C ASP A 198 -22.33 -10.06 -3.53
N ARG A 199 -22.47 -9.42 -2.36
CA ARG A 199 -22.81 -8.01 -2.18
C ARG A 199 -21.88 -7.23 -1.23
N VAL A 200 -20.62 -7.61 -1.07
CA VAL A 200 -19.65 -6.67 -0.46
C VAL A 200 -19.17 -5.70 -1.54
N LYS A 201 -19.91 -4.60 -1.71
CA LYS A 201 -19.30 -3.40 -2.29
C LYS A 201 -18.20 -2.97 -1.33
N ILE A 202 -16.95 -3.16 -1.71
CA ILE A 202 -15.80 -2.60 -0.99
C ILE A 202 -15.86 -1.08 -1.25
N CYS A 203 -16.49 -0.36 -0.32
CA CYS A 203 -16.63 1.10 -0.30
C CYS A 203 -15.32 1.82 0.05
#